data_AF-A0A1B6HJN9-F1
#
_entry.id   AF-A0A1B6HJN9-F1
#
_cell.length_a   1.000
_cell.length_b   1.000
_cell.length_c   1.000
_cell.angle_alpha   90.00
_cell.angle_beta   90.00
_cell.angle_gamma   90.00
#
_symmetry.space_group_name_H-M   'P 1'
#
loop_
_entity.id
_entity.type
_entity.pdbx_description
1 polymer ?
#
loop_
_entity_poly.entity_id
_entity_poly.type
_entity_poly.pdbx_seq_one_letter_code
_entity_poly.pdbx_strand_id
1 'polypeptide(L)'
;SAVVATVEIVAAEPDNDAAAGGATGTVTDEGLVDAVKERPVHVCRARHGGIWMPGQLRMGAKACQVSLLGKVFSNTHYEVLENVENGARLSWVQWGRYNPVLQRGSVAGGDSYVARRKLDQEDEGKVLGFRHLVGRFDPKEGIGRIIVIDDTKEESEEKEFHEGEILIETEPINYELNGLKFLNKRRKDVRTLKELGSATLRNDQSDGPVKVDTVVAYDAVVSMYWGQGKAMLKGLATNIRMPNGPNIEEIRWGIPYTEERK
;
A
#
# COMPACT_ATOMS: atom_id res chain seq x y z
N SER A 1 2.79 4.88 4.35
CA SER A 1 3.43 4.47 5.62
C SER A 1 4.37 3.32 5.34
N ALA A 2 5.44 3.17 6.11
CA ALA A 2 6.31 2.01 6.00
C ALA A 2 5.53 0.71 6.32
N VAL A 3 5.83 -0.36 5.60
CA VAL A 3 5.15 -1.65 5.75
C VAL A 3 5.65 -2.34 7.01
N VAL A 4 4.73 -2.63 7.92
CA VAL A 4 5.01 -3.32 9.18
C VAL A 4 5.11 -4.82 8.92
N ALA A 5 6.27 -5.38 9.20
CA ALA A 5 6.56 -6.80 9.07
C ALA A 5 6.06 -7.59 10.29
N THR A 6 6.35 -7.07 11.48
CA THR A 6 6.04 -7.68 12.76
C THR A 6 6.00 -6.61 13.84
N VAL A 7 5.70 -7.02 15.06
CA VAL A 7 5.82 -6.18 16.26
C VAL A 7 6.78 -6.84 17.24
N GLU A 8 7.54 -6.00 17.90
CA GLU A 8 8.38 -6.34 19.04
C GLU A 8 7.69 -5.85 20.31
N ILE A 9 7.50 -6.76 21.26
CA ILE A 9 6.86 -6.51 22.54
C ILE A 9 7.98 -6.29 23.57
N VAL A 10 8.08 -5.09 24.12
CA VAL A 10 9.11 -4.73 25.12
C VAL A 10 8.50 -4.27 26.42
N ALA A 11 9.21 -4.46 27.53
CA ALA A 11 8.84 -3.88 28.81
C ALA A 11 8.88 -2.34 28.71
N ALA A 12 7.91 -1.67 29.31
CA ALA A 12 7.86 -0.23 29.43
C ALA A 12 8.88 0.21 30.48
N GLU A 13 10.12 0.43 30.08
CA GLU A 13 11.09 1.15 30.92
C GLU A 13 10.75 2.65 30.98
N PRO A 14 11.02 3.32 32.12
CA PRO A 14 10.84 4.76 32.24
C PRO A 14 11.86 5.48 31.36
N ASP A 15 11.37 6.32 30.44
CA ASP A 15 12.10 7.23 29.53
C ASP A 15 13.62 7.29 29.75
N ASN A 16 14.37 6.42 29.07
CA ASN A 16 15.77 6.67 28.75
C ASN A 16 16.18 5.85 27.51
N ASP A 17 16.81 6.55 26.56
CA ASP A 17 17.37 6.04 25.31
C ASP A 17 18.52 5.04 25.53
N ALA A 18 18.19 3.82 25.98
CA ALA A 18 19.13 2.70 26.05
C ALA A 18 18.90 1.73 24.89
N ALA A 19 20.02 1.31 24.28
CA ALA A 19 20.06 0.42 23.12
C ALA A 19 19.24 -0.86 23.34
N ALA A 20 18.51 -1.27 22.30
CA ALA A 20 17.68 -2.47 22.27
C ALA A 20 18.51 -3.75 22.44
N GLY A 21 18.80 -4.14 23.68
CA GLY A 21 19.17 -5.49 24.06
C GLY A 21 17.90 -6.30 24.34
N GLY A 22 17.76 -7.45 23.68
CA GLY A 22 16.56 -8.30 23.76
C GLY A 22 16.40 -8.94 25.13
N ALA A 23 15.58 -8.36 26.00
CA ALA A 23 15.05 -9.06 27.16
C ALA A 23 13.94 -10.02 26.70
N THR A 24 14.19 -11.33 26.77
CA THR A 24 13.19 -12.38 26.56
C THR A 24 12.64 -12.82 27.92
N GLY A 25 11.32 -12.98 28.04
CA GLY A 25 10.68 -13.38 29.31
C GLY A 25 9.14 -13.35 29.25
N THR A 26 8.50 -14.17 30.09
CA THR A 26 7.05 -14.18 30.31
C THR A 26 6.70 -13.18 31.42
N VAL A 27 5.82 -12.23 31.11
CA VAL A 27 5.26 -11.31 32.12
C VAL A 27 4.03 -11.99 32.74
N THR A 28 4.22 -12.66 33.87
CA THR A 28 3.18 -13.45 34.55
C THR A 28 2.39 -12.68 35.62
N ASP A 29 2.69 -11.40 35.86
CA ASP A 29 1.98 -10.58 36.84
C ASP A 29 0.87 -9.74 36.19
N GLU A 30 -0.38 -9.94 36.64
CA GLU A 30 -1.58 -9.21 36.19
C GLU A 30 -1.47 -7.68 36.38
N GLY A 31 -0.55 -7.20 37.23
CA GLY A 31 -0.25 -5.79 37.44
C GLY A 31 0.72 -5.14 36.44
N LEU A 32 1.40 -5.93 35.59
CA LEU A 32 2.38 -5.45 34.60
C LEU A 32 1.85 -5.43 33.16
N VAL A 33 0.58 -5.80 32.93
CA VAL A 33 -0.01 -5.89 31.58
C VAL A 33 -0.12 -4.52 30.89
N ASP A 34 -0.14 -3.44 31.68
CA ASP A 34 -0.06 -2.02 31.26
C ASP A 34 1.38 -1.51 31.09
N ALA A 35 2.39 -2.29 31.48
CA ALA A 35 3.80 -1.93 31.39
C ALA A 35 4.49 -2.57 30.18
N VAL A 36 3.79 -2.74 29.06
CA VAL A 36 4.33 -3.37 27.85
C VAL A 36 4.05 -2.50 26.63
N LYS A 37 5.09 -2.18 25.86
CA LYS A 37 5.04 -1.33 24.66
C LYS A 37 5.27 -2.18 23.42
N GLU A 38 4.41 -2.01 22.40
CA GLU A 38 4.61 -2.60 21.08
C GLU A 38 5.41 -1.64 20.18
N ARG A 39 6.52 -2.12 19.62
CA ARG A 39 7.34 -1.40 18.65
C ARG A 39 7.19 -2.04 17.27
N PRO A 40 6.82 -1.28 16.22
CA PRO A 40 6.73 -1.83 14.87
C PRO A 40 8.12 -2.13 14.31
N VAL A 41 8.23 -3.27 13.64
CA VAL A 41 9.40 -3.64 12.84
C VAL A 41 8.99 -3.54 11.38
N HIS A 42 9.76 -2.82 10.58
CA HIS A 42 9.43 -2.53 9.19
C HIS A 42 10.20 -3.43 8.24
N VAL A 43 9.61 -3.66 7.06
CA VAL A 43 10.29 -4.34 5.95
C VAL A 43 11.32 -3.38 5.35
N CYS A 44 12.56 -3.82 5.28
CA CYS A 44 13.62 -3.13 4.55
C CYS A 44 14.30 -4.08 3.57
N ARG A 45 15.09 -3.53 2.65
CA ARG A 45 16.06 -4.30 1.87
C ARG A 45 17.40 -3.60 1.85
N ALA A 46 18.47 -4.36 1.85
CA ALA A 46 19.83 -3.84 1.76
C ALA A 46 20.66 -4.67 0.79
N ARG A 47 21.73 -4.06 0.27
CA ARG A 47 22.66 -4.73 -0.63
C ARG A 47 23.88 -5.22 0.14
N HIS A 48 24.11 -6.53 0.16
CA HIS A 48 25.28 -7.13 0.78
C HIS A 48 25.89 -8.16 -0.16
N GLY A 49 27.22 -8.14 -0.33
CA GLY A 49 27.90 -9.03 -1.30
C GLY A 49 27.41 -8.87 -2.75
N GLY A 50 26.91 -7.68 -3.11
CA GLY A 50 26.38 -7.40 -4.46
C GLY A 50 24.91 -7.81 -4.68
N ILE A 51 24.30 -8.52 -3.73
CA ILE A 51 22.94 -9.07 -3.82
C ILE A 51 21.98 -8.23 -2.97
N TRP A 52 20.79 -7.96 -3.51
CA TRP A 52 19.71 -7.30 -2.77
C TRP A 52 18.88 -8.34 -2.03
N MET A 53 18.66 -8.10 -0.74
CA MET A 53 17.91 -9.00 0.12
C MET A 53 16.97 -8.23 1.03
N PRO A 54 15.74 -8.72 1.25
CA PRO A 54 14.86 -8.18 2.25
C PRO A 54 15.30 -8.60 3.66
N GLY A 55 14.88 -7.81 4.63
CA GLY A 55 15.20 -8.00 6.03
C GLY A 55 14.34 -7.11 6.92
N GLN A 56 14.85 -6.78 8.10
CA GLN A 56 14.10 -6.09 9.14
C GLN A 56 14.75 -4.78 9.59
N LEU A 57 13.92 -3.77 9.80
CA LEU A 57 14.29 -2.48 10.38
C LEU A 57 13.51 -2.28 11.68
N ARG A 58 14.22 -2.40 12.81
CA ARG A 58 13.65 -2.14 14.13
C ARG A 58 13.47 -0.64 14.35
N MET A 59 12.41 -0.25 15.05
CA MET A 59 12.20 1.15 15.43
C MET A 59 13.34 1.62 16.34
N GLY A 60 13.95 2.76 16.03
CA GLY A 60 15.12 3.29 16.74
C GLY A 60 16.47 2.78 16.23
N ALA A 61 16.50 1.68 15.47
CA ALA A 61 17.71 1.23 14.78
C ALA A 61 17.97 2.09 13.53
N LYS A 62 19.25 2.40 13.29
CA LYS A 62 19.72 3.15 12.11
C LYS A 62 20.23 2.25 10.99
N ALA A 63 19.98 0.95 11.08
CA ALA A 63 20.48 -0.04 10.14
C ALA A 63 19.42 -1.12 9.86
N CYS A 64 19.35 -1.54 8.61
CA CYS A 64 18.57 -2.70 8.17
C CYS A 64 19.39 -3.96 8.42
N GLN A 65 18.81 -4.92 9.14
CA GLN A 65 19.40 -6.25 9.31
C GLN A 65 18.92 -7.15 8.16
N VAL A 66 19.87 -7.76 7.45
CA VAL A 66 19.64 -8.75 6.39
C VAL A 66 20.48 -9.99 6.65
N SER A 67 20.05 -11.15 6.19
CA SER A 67 20.80 -12.40 6.34
C SER A 67 21.31 -12.94 5.01
N LEU A 68 22.56 -13.41 4.99
CA LEU A 68 23.20 -14.05 3.84
C LEU A 68 24.20 -15.11 4.31
N LEU A 69 24.10 -16.31 3.73
CA LEU A 69 25.04 -17.41 3.95
C LEU A 69 25.24 -17.75 5.44
N GLY A 70 24.15 -17.76 6.22
CA GLY A 70 24.14 -18.15 7.62
C GLY A 70 24.55 -17.03 8.58
N LYS A 71 24.67 -15.79 8.11
CA LYS A 71 25.11 -14.64 8.92
C LYS A 71 24.17 -13.45 8.77
N VAL A 72 23.98 -12.71 9.86
CA VAL A 72 23.19 -11.48 9.89
C VAL A 72 24.12 -10.28 9.76
N PHE A 73 23.74 -9.35 8.88
CA PHE A 73 24.50 -8.14 8.58
C PHE A 73 23.64 -6.90 8.82
N SER A 74 24.18 -5.94 9.58
CA SER A 74 23.57 -4.63 9.77
C SER A 74 24.11 -3.65 8.74
N ASN A 75 23.24 -3.16 7.85
CA ASN A 75 23.61 -2.24 6.78
C ASN A 75 22.98 -0.87 7.02
N THR A 76 23.79 0.20 6.97
CA THR A 76 23.32 1.60 7.13
C THR A 76 22.74 2.19 5.85
N HIS A 77 23.07 1.60 4.70
CA HIS A 77 22.50 1.96 3.40
C HIS A 77 21.46 0.91 3.02
N TYR A 78 20.20 1.31 3.06
CA TYR A 78 19.06 0.42 2.85
C TYR A 78 17.86 1.20 2.30
N GLU A 79 16.87 0.46 1.84
CA GLU A 79 15.60 0.98 1.38
C GLU A 79 14.48 0.39 2.24
N VAL A 80 13.45 1.18 2.52
CA VAL A 80 12.29 0.77 3.32
C VAL A 80 11.11 0.59 2.39
N LEU A 81 10.35 -0.50 2.56
CA LEU A 81 9.14 -0.72 1.80
C LEU A 81 8.04 0.20 2.31
N GLU A 82 7.56 1.11 1.45
CA GLU A 82 6.46 2.02 1.78
C GLU A 82 5.20 1.70 0.99
N ASN A 83 4.07 1.66 1.69
CA ASN A 83 2.75 1.68 1.08
C ASN A 83 2.17 3.10 1.15
N VAL A 84 2.40 3.87 0.09
CA VAL A 84 1.96 5.28 0.02
C VAL A 84 0.45 5.32 -0.16
N GLU A 85 -0.25 6.06 0.71
CA GLU A 85 -1.72 6.24 0.66
C GLU A 85 -2.51 4.91 0.65
N ASN A 86 -1.91 3.81 1.12
CA ASN A 86 -2.46 2.45 1.00
C ASN A 86 -2.81 2.06 -0.45
N GLY A 87 -2.04 2.56 -1.42
CA GLY A 87 -2.26 2.29 -2.85
C GLY A 87 -2.10 0.82 -3.23
N ALA A 88 -1.22 0.09 -2.53
CA ALA A 88 -1.05 -1.34 -2.69
C ALA A 88 -1.85 -2.11 -1.62
N ARG A 89 -2.54 -3.19 -2.04
CA ARG A 89 -3.22 -4.09 -1.10
C ARG A 89 -2.28 -5.23 -0.71
N LEU A 90 -1.54 -5.02 0.37
CA LEU A 90 -0.59 -5.98 0.90
C LEU A 90 -1.24 -6.92 1.92
N SER A 91 -0.95 -8.22 1.83
CA SER A 91 -1.37 -9.24 2.79
C SER A 91 -0.26 -10.26 3.03
N TRP A 92 -0.28 -10.85 4.23
CA TRP A 92 0.58 -11.98 4.57
C TRP A 92 -0.18 -13.26 4.26
N VAL A 93 0.41 -14.12 3.42
CA VAL A 93 -0.20 -15.37 2.99
C VAL A 93 0.64 -16.53 3.47
N GLN A 94 -0.02 -17.51 4.09
CA GLN A 94 0.61 -18.73 4.56
C GLN A 94 1.23 -19.50 3.39
N TRP A 95 2.47 -19.90 3.59
CA TRP A 95 3.26 -20.70 2.67
C TRP A 95 3.87 -21.87 3.43
N GLY A 96 3.93 -23.04 2.78
CA GLY A 96 4.62 -24.19 3.31
C GLY A 96 5.11 -25.11 2.19
N ARG A 97 6.15 -25.88 2.49
CA ARG A 97 6.79 -26.79 1.52
C ARG A 97 5.82 -27.82 0.92
N TYR A 98 4.81 -28.23 1.68
CA TYR A 98 3.77 -29.17 1.25
C TYR A 98 2.59 -28.49 0.52
N ASN A 99 2.55 -27.17 0.52
CA ASN A 99 1.63 -26.35 -0.26
C ASN A 99 2.41 -25.25 -1.00
N PRO A 100 3.25 -25.62 -1.99
CA PRO A 100 4.32 -24.77 -2.49
C PRO A 100 3.85 -23.69 -3.47
N VAL A 101 2.55 -23.44 -3.57
CA VAL A 101 2.00 -22.47 -4.51
C VAL A 101 2.37 -21.07 -4.04
N LEU A 102 3.46 -20.55 -4.59
CA LEU A 102 3.80 -19.15 -4.49
C LEU A 102 2.74 -18.36 -5.27
N GLN A 103 1.94 -17.56 -4.59
CA GLN A 103 0.92 -16.79 -5.28
C GLN A 103 1.56 -15.65 -6.06
N ARG A 104 0.96 -15.34 -7.21
CA ARG A 104 1.30 -14.14 -7.98
C ARG A 104 1.15 -12.91 -7.10
N GLY A 105 2.04 -11.94 -7.27
CA GLY A 105 2.09 -10.74 -6.44
C GLY A 105 3.02 -10.84 -5.24
N SER A 106 3.80 -11.91 -5.09
CA SER A 106 4.83 -11.97 -4.03
C SER A 106 5.80 -10.80 -4.13
N VAL A 107 6.02 -10.10 -3.01
CA VAL A 107 6.81 -8.86 -2.97
C VAL A 107 8.30 -9.21 -2.99
N ALA A 108 8.99 -8.80 -4.06
CA ALA A 108 10.42 -9.04 -4.23
C ALA A 108 11.27 -8.03 -3.46
N GLY A 109 12.26 -8.54 -2.71
CA GLY A 109 13.30 -7.75 -2.04
C GLY A 109 14.62 -7.71 -2.82
N GLY A 110 14.62 -8.17 -4.07
CA GLY A 110 15.81 -8.43 -4.89
C GLY A 110 15.68 -9.80 -5.54
N ASP A 111 16.64 -10.69 -5.24
CA ASP A 111 16.66 -12.08 -5.73
C ASP A 111 15.76 -13.03 -4.94
N SER A 112 15.15 -12.54 -3.87
CA SER A 112 14.30 -13.27 -2.93
C SER A 112 13.07 -12.44 -2.57
N TYR A 113 12.08 -13.08 -1.95
CA TYR A 113 10.81 -12.44 -1.59
C TYR A 113 10.72 -12.14 -0.11
N VAL A 114 9.93 -11.15 0.28
CA VAL A 114 9.73 -10.78 1.68
C VAL A 114 8.92 -11.87 2.40
N ALA A 115 9.45 -12.37 3.53
CA ALA A 115 8.79 -13.42 4.30
C ALA A 115 8.94 -13.21 5.81
N ARG A 116 8.07 -13.87 6.58
CA ARG A 116 8.14 -13.93 8.05
C ARG A 116 7.67 -15.28 8.56
N ARG A 117 8.08 -15.67 9.77
CA ARG A 117 7.60 -16.88 10.46
C ARG A 117 7.09 -16.47 11.82
N LYS A 118 5.87 -16.88 12.17
CA LYS A 118 5.33 -16.71 13.51
C LYS A 118 6.20 -17.47 14.51
N LEU A 119 6.44 -16.91 15.70
CA LEU A 119 7.09 -17.67 16.77
C LEU A 119 6.04 -18.51 17.51
N ASP A 120 6.38 -19.78 17.76
CA ASP A 120 5.52 -20.66 18.54
C ASP A 120 5.74 -20.30 20.02
N GLN A 121 4.80 -19.54 20.60
CA GLN A 121 4.80 -19.18 22.02
C GLN A 121 3.87 -20.15 22.74
N GLU A 122 4.39 -20.84 23.76
CA GLU A 122 3.64 -21.88 24.51
C GLU A 122 2.57 -21.28 25.45
N ASP A 123 2.70 -20.01 25.83
CA ASP A 123 1.80 -19.35 26.80
C ASP A 123 0.90 -18.29 26.15
N GLU A 124 -0.38 -18.26 26.54
CA GLU A 124 -1.39 -17.27 26.13
C GLU A 124 -1.12 -15.83 26.66
N GLY A 125 -0.01 -15.62 27.38
CA GLY A 125 0.39 -14.31 27.93
C GLY A 125 1.12 -13.41 26.92
N LYS A 126 1.28 -12.11 27.25
CA LYS A 126 2.16 -11.20 26.50
C LYS A 126 3.62 -11.58 26.75
N VAL A 127 4.18 -12.47 25.94
CA VAL A 127 5.60 -12.81 25.97
C VAL A 127 6.41 -11.68 25.34
N LEU A 128 7.47 -11.24 26.03
CA LEU A 128 8.41 -10.24 25.51
C LEU A 128 9.14 -10.79 24.27
N GLY A 129 9.44 -9.91 23.32
CA GLY A 129 10.14 -10.25 22.08
C GLY A 129 9.25 -10.15 20.83
N PHE A 130 9.63 -10.85 19.77
CA PHE A 130 8.95 -10.75 18.47
C PHE A 130 7.71 -11.64 18.39
N ARG A 131 6.65 -11.17 17.73
CA ARG A 131 5.53 -12.06 17.32
C ARG A 131 5.88 -12.94 16.13
N HIS A 132 6.66 -12.38 15.21
CA HIS A 132 7.15 -13.06 14.00
C HIS A 132 8.62 -12.69 13.79
N LEU A 133 9.42 -13.67 13.38
CA LEU A 133 10.76 -13.42 12.83
C LEU A 133 10.63 -13.04 11.36
N VAL A 134 11.43 -12.07 10.91
CA VAL A 134 11.35 -11.50 9.56
C VAL A 134 12.59 -11.90 8.77
N GLY A 135 12.42 -12.10 7.47
CA GLY A 135 13.52 -12.34 6.55
C GLY A 135 13.05 -12.51 5.12
N ARG A 136 13.50 -13.57 4.47
CA ARG A 136 13.33 -13.79 3.04
C ARG A 136 12.84 -15.19 2.70
N PHE A 137 12.07 -15.29 1.63
CA PHE A 137 11.76 -16.56 0.98
C PHE A 137 12.66 -16.72 -0.25
N ASP A 138 13.38 -17.84 -0.31
CA ASP A 138 14.25 -18.20 -1.42
C ASP A 138 13.61 -19.35 -2.23
N PRO A 139 13.21 -19.11 -3.50
CA PRO A 139 12.64 -20.15 -4.34
C PRO A 139 13.69 -21.05 -5.01
N LYS A 140 14.99 -20.70 -4.96
CA LYS A 140 16.00 -21.27 -5.85
C LYS A 140 16.41 -22.70 -5.50
N GLU A 141 16.27 -23.10 -4.23
CA GLU A 141 16.65 -24.44 -3.77
C GLU A 141 15.43 -25.32 -3.49
N GLY A 142 15.30 -26.40 -4.27
CA GLY A 142 14.25 -27.42 -4.08
C GLY A 142 12.84 -26.86 -4.28
N ILE A 143 12.04 -26.89 -3.21
CA ILE A 143 10.65 -26.39 -3.16
C ILE A 143 10.61 -24.97 -2.56
N GLY A 144 11.78 -24.40 -2.27
CA GLY A 144 11.97 -23.13 -1.58
C GLY A 144 12.07 -23.28 -0.06
N ARG A 145 12.63 -22.25 0.58
CA ARG A 145 12.74 -22.14 2.04
C ARG A 145 12.54 -20.71 2.52
N ILE A 146 12.04 -20.57 3.73
CA ILE A 146 11.98 -19.29 4.44
C ILE A 146 13.20 -19.20 5.34
N ILE A 147 13.89 -18.08 5.27
CA ILE A 147 15.11 -17.78 5.98
C ILE A 147 14.83 -16.53 6.81
N VAL A 148 14.88 -16.63 8.13
CA VAL A 148 14.57 -15.54 9.04
C VAL A 148 15.76 -15.16 9.90
N ILE A 149 15.75 -13.92 10.38
CA ILE A 149 16.72 -13.40 11.34
C ILE A 149 16.18 -13.69 12.73
N ASP A 150 16.87 -14.54 13.48
CA ASP A 150 16.63 -14.73 14.89
C ASP A 150 17.60 -13.86 15.68
N ASP A 151 17.08 -12.79 16.27
CA ASP A 151 17.84 -11.82 17.04
C ASP A 151 17.25 -11.72 18.46
N THR A 152 16.84 -12.90 18.98
CA THR A 152 16.42 -13.12 20.38
C THR A 152 17.58 -13.51 21.31
N LYS A 153 18.71 -13.94 20.74
CA LYS A 153 19.93 -14.30 21.47
C LYS A 153 20.95 -13.15 21.43
N GLU A 154 22.03 -13.27 22.21
CA GLU A 154 23.13 -12.30 22.22
C GLU A 154 23.78 -12.12 20.83
N GLU A 155 23.83 -13.19 20.03
CA GLU A 155 24.25 -13.13 18.64
C GLU A 155 23.06 -13.40 17.71
N SER A 156 22.85 -12.49 16.76
CA SER A 156 21.82 -12.66 15.74
C SER A 156 22.22 -13.79 14.78
N GLU A 157 21.36 -14.79 14.62
CA GLU A 157 21.58 -15.95 13.77
C GLU A 157 20.54 -16.06 12.65
N GLU A 158 20.90 -16.76 11.58
CA GLU A 158 19.99 -17.09 10.48
C GLU A 158 19.33 -18.44 10.78
N LYS A 159 18.00 -18.52 10.69
CA LYS A 159 17.26 -19.77 10.82
C LYS A 159 16.45 -20.08 9.58
N GLU A 160 16.45 -21.35 9.20
CA GLU A 160 15.72 -21.83 8.04
C GLU A 160 14.46 -22.59 8.46
N PHE A 161 13.36 -22.33 7.74
CA PHE A 161 12.06 -22.95 7.97
C PHE A 161 11.43 -23.38 6.63
N HIS A 162 10.57 -24.39 6.71
CA HIS A 162 9.82 -24.94 5.58
C HIS A 162 8.36 -24.47 5.55
N GLU A 163 8.01 -23.51 6.39
CA GLU A 163 6.68 -22.89 6.48
C GLU A 163 6.80 -21.48 7.05
N GLY A 164 5.77 -20.67 6.83
CA GLY A 164 5.70 -19.29 7.30
C GLY A 164 4.74 -18.48 6.44
N GLU A 165 4.99 -17.19 6.32
CA GLU A 165 4.15 -16.27 5.57
C GLU A 165 4.98 -15.46 4.58
N ILE A 166 4.44 -15.28 3.38
CA ILE A 166 5.04 -14.45 2.32
C ILE A 166 4.18 -13.20 2.17
N LEU A 167 4.83 -12.05 1.96
CA LEU A 167 4.13 -10.80 1.68
C LEU A 167 3.68 -10.78 0.22
N ILE A 168 2.39 -10.54 0.00
CA ILE A 168 1.77 -10.56 -1.33
C ILE A 168 1.03 -9.25 -1.56
N GLU A 169 1.21 -8.66 -2.74
CA GLU A 169 0.42 -7.57 -3.28
C GLU A 169 -0.72 -8.13 -4.14
N THR A 170 -1.95 -7.74 -3.82
CA THR A 170 -3.13 -8.06 -4.62
C THR A 170 -3.49 -6.87 -5.50
N GLU A 171 -3.36 -7.03 -6.82
CA GLU A 171 -3.72 -6.00 -7.78
C GLU A 171 -5.25 -5.82 -7.87
N PRO A 172 -5.77 -4.57 -7.89
CA PRO A 172 -7.18 -4.32 -8.12
C PRO A 172 -7.55 -4.53 -9.59
N ILE A 173 -8.76 -5.03 -9.84
CA ILE A 173 -9.33 -5.18 -11.20
C ILE A 173 -10.26 -4.03 -11.59
N ASN A 174 -10.82 -3.33 -10.61
CA ASN A 174 -11.68 -2.16 -10.77
C ASN A 174 -11.63 -1.29 -9.51
N TYR A 175 -12.18 -0.08 -9.62
CA TYR A 175 -12.38 0.82 -8.47
C TYR A 175 -13.84 1.22 -8.33
N GLU A 176 -14.23 1.55 -7.11
CA GLU A 176 -15.53 2.12 -6.80
C GLU A 176 -15.34 3.37 -5.93
N LEU A 177 -15.90 4.50 -6.37
CA LEU A 177 -15.91 5.75 -5.60
C LEU A 177 -17.29 5.93 -4.99
N ASN A 178 -17.32 5.91 -3.66
CA ASN A 178 -18.53 6.07 -2.85
C ASN A 178 -18.38 7.25 -1.88
N GLY A 179 -19.52 7.80 -1.42
CA GLY A 179 -19.51 8.82 -0.36
C GLY A 179 -18.85 10.15 -0.74
N LEU A 180 -18.96 10.55 -2.00
CA LEU A 180 -18.33 11.77 -2.53
C LEU A 180 -18.73 13.03 -1.75
N LYS A 181 -17.74 13.87 -1.45
CA LYS A 181 -17.93 15.20 -0.84
C LYS A 181 -17.20 16.25 -1.67
N PHE A 182 -17.96 17.18 -2.24
CA PHE A 182 -17.41 18.25 -3.07
C PHE A 182 -17.09 19.48 -2.21
N LEU A 183 -15.83 19.94 -2.28
CA LEU A 183 -15.37 21.15 -1.58
C LEU A 183 -15.56 22.40 -2.47
N ASN A 184 -16.80 22.88 -2.58
CA ASN A 184 -17.15 24.01 -3.46
C ASN A 184 -16.35 25.29 -3.21
N LYS A 185 -15.84 25.49 -1.99
CA LYS A 185 -14.98 26.65 -1.64
C LYS A 185 -13.66 26.69 -2.44
N ARG A 186 -13.20 25.56 -2.99
CA ARG A 186 -11.97 25.46 -3.78
C ARG A 186 -12.23 25.46 -5.29
N ARG A 187 -13.46 25.73 -5.72
CA ARG A 187 -13.83 25.76 -7.14
C ARG A 187 -13.10 26.89 -7.86
N LYS A 188 -12.46 26.58 -8.98
CA LYS A 188 -11.84 27.55 -9.88
C LYS A 188 -12.62 27.58 -11.18
N ASP A 189 -13.29 28.69 -11.44
CA ASP A 189 -14.07 28.88 -12.66
C ASP A 189 -13.27 29.76 -13.64
N VAL A 190 -12.86 29.18 -14.77
CA VAL A 190 -12.28 29.94 -15.89
C VAL A 190 -13.37 30.07 -16.96
N ARG A 191 -13.76 31.30 -17.28
CA ARG A 191 -14.79 31.58 -18.26
C ARG A 191 -14.16 32.16 -19.52
N THR A 192 -14.48 31.53 -20.66
CA THR A 192 -14.03 31.98 -21.98
C THR A 192 -15.27 32.19 -22.84
N LEU A 193 -15.35 33.33 -23.53
CA LEU A 193 -16.46 33.63 -24.43
C LEU A 193 -16.32 32.74 -25.67
N LYS A 194 -17.36 31.97 -25.99
CA LYS A 194 -17.40 31.08 -27.16
C LYS A 194 -18.72 31.28 -27.89
N GLU A 195 -18.66 31.54 -29.19
CA GLU A 195 -19.83 31.62 -30.05
C GLU A 195 -20.37 30.19 -30.26
N LEU A 196 -21.61 29.94 -29.81
CA LEU A 196 -22.26 28.63 -29.91
C LEU A 196 -23.03 28.46 -31.22
N GLY A 197 -23.40 29.58 -31.83
CA GLY A 197 -24.00 29.63 -33.16
C GLY A 197 -24.51 31.04 -33.46
N SER A 198 -24.78 31.30 -34.73
CA SER A 198 -25.25 32.59 -35.22
C SER A 198 -26.41 32.35 -36.19
N ALA A 199 -27.43 33.19 -36.09
CA ALA A 199 -28.59 33.16 -36.96
C ALA A 199 -28.95 34.58 -37.39
N THR A 200 -29.25 34.75 -38.67
CA THR A 200 -29.71 36.03 -39.21
C THR A 200 -31.22 35.97 -39.44
N LEU A 201 -31.96 36.79 -38.69
CA LEU A 201 -33.40 36.94 -38.89
C LEU A 201 -33.65 37.95 -40.01
N ARG A 202 -34.42 37.56 -41.02
CA ARG A 202 -34.78 38.43 -42.14
C ARG A 202 -36.29 38.56 -42.22
N ASN A 203 -36.78 39.79 -42.37
CA ASN A 203 -38.16 40.06 -42.72
C ASN A 203 -38.22 40.28 -44.23
N ASP A 204 -38.54 39.24 -44.98
CA ASP A 204 -38.58 39.28 -46.44
C ASP A 204 -39.94 39.80 -46.98
N GLN A 205 -40.84 40.27 -46.11
CA GLN A 205 -42.13 40.87 -46.50
C GLN A 205 -42.08 42.40 -46.45
N SER A 206 -42.67 43.06 -47.46
CA SER A 206 -42.73 44.52 -47.58
C SER A 206 -43.89 45.16 -46.81
N ASP A 207 -44.88 44.38 -46.37
CA ASP A 207 -46.09 44.90 -45.70
C ASP A 207 -46.22 44.35 -44.28
N GLY A 208 -45.65 45.09 -43.33
CA GLY A 208 -45.95 44.98 -41.90
C GLY A 208 -44.97 44.16 -41.04
N PRO A 209 -45.12 44.25 -39.70
CA PRO A 209 -44.29 43.51 -38.76
C PRO A 209 -44.65 42.01 -38.75
N VAL A 210 -43.66 41.15 -38.99
CA VAL A 210 -43.81 39.68 -38.96
C VAL A 210 -42.99 39.10 -37.81
N LYS A 211 -43.53 38.09 -37.14
CA LYS A 211 -42.81 37.31 -36.13
C LYS A 211 -41.89 36.30 -36.82
N VAL A 212 -40.58 36.40 -36.60
CA VAL A 212 -39.58 35.46 -37.12
C VAL A 212 -38.85 34.83 -35.94
N ASP A 213 -38.96 33.51 -35.81
CA ASP A 213 -38.30 32.73 -34.77
C ASP A 213 -37.24 31.81 -35.41
N THR A 214 -36.10 31.61 -34.75
CA THR A 214 -35.06 30.66 -35.17
C THR A 214 -34.53 29.89 -33.96
N VAL A 215 -34.13 28.65 -34.16
CA VAL A 215 -33.57 27.78 -33.12
C VAL A 215 -32.12 27.48 -33.49
N VAL A 216 -31.20 27.85 -32.60
CA VAL A 216 -29.77 27.55 -32.75
C VAL A 216 -29.44 26.39 -31.81
N ALA A 217 -29.28 25.21 -32.37
CA ALA A 217 -28.76 24.05 -31.65
C ALA A 217 -27.22 24.10 -31.65
N TYR A 218 -26.60 23.56 -30.61
CA TYR A 218 -25.14 23.44 -30.52
C TYR A 218 -24.76 22.12 -29.86
N ASP A 219 -23.70 21.50 -30.37
CA ASP A 219 -23.08 20.35 -29.73
C ASP A 219 -21.94 20.81 -28.82
N ALA A 220 -21.82 20.21 -27.65
CA ALA A 220 -20.76 20.50 -26.69
C ALA A 220 -19.99 19.22 -26.34
N VAL A 221 -18.67 19.27 -26.51
CA VAL A 221 -17.77 18.23 -26.03
C VAL A 221 -17.33 18.59 -24.62
N VAL A 222 -17.73 17.80 -23.64
CA VAL A 222 -17.40 17.98 -22.23
C VAL A 222 -16.31 16.98 -21.84
N SER A 223 -15.24 17.46 -21.20
CA SER A 223 -14.23 16.59 -20.60
C SER A 223 -14.36 16.57 -19.09
N MET A 224 -14.29 15.38 -18.50
CA MET A 224 -14.40 15.15 -17.07
C MET A 224 -13.18 14.35 -16.58
N TYR A 225 -12.57 14.81 -15.50
CA TYR A 225 -11.41 14.16 -14.89
C TYR A 225 -11.58 14.05 -13.38
N TRP A 226 -11.53 12.83 -12.85
CA TRP A 226 -11.78 12.52 -11.43
C TRP A 226 -10.52 12.49 -10.57
N GLY A 227 -9.38 12.90 -11.12
CA GLY A 227 -8.11 12.86 -10.42
C GLY A 227 -7.44 11.50 -10.46
N GLN A 228 -6.40 11.38 -9.64
CA GLN A 228 -5.60 10.18 -9.48
C GLN A 228 -5.08 10.14 -8.04
N GLY A 229 -5.23 9.01 -7.35
CA GLY A 229 -4.56 8.76 -6.07
C GLY A 229 -3.09 8.41 -6.28
N LYS A 230 -2.23 8.67 -5.29
CA LYS A 230 -0.83 8.27 -5.41
C LYS A 230 -0.72 6.75 -5.33
N ALA A 231 0.25 6.20 -6.07
CA ALA A 231 0.51 4.76 -6.11
C ALA A 231 -0.71 3.88 -6.49
N MET A 232 -1.75 4.46 -7.10
CA MET A 232 -2.89 3.72 -7.65
C MET A 232 -2.72 3.49 -9.15
N LEU A 233 -3.10 2.31 -9.63
CA LEU A 233 -3.05 1.94 -11.05
C LEU A 233 -4.02 2.78 -11.87
N LYS A 234 -3.55 3.34 -12.99
CA LYS A 234 -4.42 4.07 -13.93
C LYS A 234 -5.10 3.11 -14.89
N GLY A 235 -6.21 3.56 -15.48
CA GLY A 235 -6.84 2.88 -16.61
C GLY A 235 -7.81 1.76 -16.24
N LEU A 236 -7.90 1.41 -14.95
CA LEU A 236 -8.87 0.44 -14.44
C LEU A 236 -10.30 0.99 -14.55
N ALA A 237 -11.24 0.10 -14.88
CA ALA A 237 -12.66 0.41 -14.90
C ALA A 237 -13.11 0.91 -13.52
N THR A 238 -13.84 2.01 -13.50
CA THR A 238 -14.22 2.69 -12.27
C THR A 238 -15.69 3.08 -12.28
N ASN A 239 -16.39 2.74 -11.21
CA ASN A 239 -17.77 3.14 -11.00
C ASN A 239 -17.84 4.24 -9.95
N ILE A 240 -18.60 5.29 -10.22
CA ILE A 240 -18.77 6.42 -9.31
C ILE A 240 -20.22 6.51 -8.87
N ARG A 241 -20.44 6.35 -7.56
CA ARG A 241 -21.74 6.57 -6.94
C ARG A 241 -21.90 8.01 -6.50
N MET A 242 -22.74 8.74 -7.24
CA MET A 242 -23.05 10.12 -6.92
C MET A 242 -23.98 10.20 -5.69
N PRO A 243 -23.80 11.17 -4.78
CA PRO A 243 -24.65 11.28 -3.59
C PRO A 243 -26.12 11.54 -3.91
N ASN A 244 -26.39 12.33 -4.97
CA ASN A 244 -27.73 12.82 -5.34
C ASN A 244 -27.95 12.82 -6.86
N GLY A 245 -27.51 11.78 -7.58
CA GLY A 245 -27.58 11.77 -9.04
C GLY A 245 -27.37 10.39 -9.65
N PRO A 246 -27.38 10.30 -10.99
CA PRO A 246 -27.09 9.04 -11.67
C PRO A 246 -25.65 8.60 -11.36
N ASN A 247 -25.45 7.30 -11.26
CA ASN A 247 -24.11 6.72 -11.19
C ASN A 247 -23.40 6.95 -12.53
N ILE A 248 -22.09 7.15 -12.46
CA ILE A 248 -21.24 7.22 -13.64
C ILE A 248 -20.51 5.90 -13.74
N GLU A 249 -20.76 5.18 -14.82
CA GLU A 249 -20.21 3.86 -15.10
C GLU A 249 -19.16 3.96 -16.22
N GLU A 250 -18.34 2.92 -16.35
CA GLU A 250 -17.40 2.72 -17.47
C GLU A 250 -16.30 3.76 -17.67
N ILE A 251 -16.05 4.63 -16.68
CA ILE A 251 -14.89 5.53 -16.75
C ILE A 251 -13.60 4.79 -16.41
N ARG A 252 -12.46 5.33 -16.87
CA ARG A 252 -11.13 4.80 -16.56
C ARG A 252 -10.44 5.67 -15.51
N TRP A 253 -9.97 5.06 -14.42
CA TRP A 253 -9.32 5.80 -13.33
C TRP A 253 -8.10 6.58 -13.82
N GLY A 254 -7.98 7.84 -13.40
CA GLY A 254 -6.82 8.66 -13.73
C GLY A 254 -6.70 9.03 -15.22
N ILE A 255 -7.73 8.79 -16.03
CA ILE A 255 -7.80 9.17 -17.45
C ILE A 255 -8.99 10.10 -17.66
N PRO A 256 -8.82 11.27 -18.31
CA PRO A 256 -9.92 12.14 -18.67
C PRO A 256 -10.90 11.41 -19.60
N TYR A 257 -12.18 11.48 -19.26
CA TYR A 257 -13.26 10.99 -20.12
C TYR A 257 -13.88 12.16 -20.87
N THR A 258 -14.28 11.95 -22.12
CA THR A 258 -14.89 12.96 -22.98
C THR A 258 -16.27 12.49 -23.40
N GLU A 259 -17.27 13.34 -23.19
CA GLU A 259 -18.67 13.10 -23.49
C GLU A 259 -19.16 14.13 -24.51
N GLU A 260 -19.83 13.67 -25.57
CA GLU A 260 -20.58 14.55 -26.48
C GLU A 260 -21.97 14.80 -25.91
N ARG A 261 -22.29 16.07 -25.65
CA ARG A 261 -23.62 16.52 -25.27
C ARG A 261 -24.26 17.23 -26.45
N LYS A 262 -25.38 16.71 -26.89
CA LYS A 262 -26.24 17.27 -27.94
C LYS A 262 -27.39 18.05 -27.31
#